data_AF-A0A7S1C7H4-F1
#
_entry.id   AF-A0A7S1C7H4-F1
#
_cell.length_a   1.000
_cell.length_b   1.000
_cell.length_c   1.000
_cell.angle_alpha   90.00
_cell.angle_beta   90.00
_cell.angle_gamma   90.00
#
_symmetry.space_group_name_H-M   'P 1'
#
loop_
_entity.id
_entity.type
_entity.pdbx_description
1 polymer ?
#
loop_
_entity_poly.entity_id
_entity_poly.type
_entity_poly.pdbx_seq_one_letter_code
_entity_poly.pdbx_strand_id
1 'polypeptide(L)'
;TDYDVYVACEDDAPAPGPNVQASTAKVDLTTADITAPTNNGGFPAVSNHAGTTLSLDLELDEPAMMYWVMIPAPSTTPSSAQVKAGQDSTGASVSSPMQQGSESVAA
;
A
#
# COMPACT_ATOMS: atom_id res chain seq x y z
N THR A 1 -6.14 -2.75 -12.16
CA THR A 1 -6.50 -3.66 -13.25
C THR A 1 -7.42 -2.93 -14.21
N ASP A 2 -7.31 -3.17 -15.51
CA ASP A 2 -8.21 -2.57 -16.49
C ASP A 2 -9.49 -3.40 -16.62
N TYR A 3 -10.63 -2.73 -16.74
CA TYR A 3 -11.95 -3.32 -16.90
C TYR A 3 -12.72 -2.60 -18.01
N ASP A 4 -13.53 -3.38 -18.72
CA ASP A 4 -14.51 -2.88 -19.66
C ASP A 4 -15.91 -3.08 -19.06
N VAL A 5 -16.73 -2.02 -19.06
CA VAL A 5 -18.15 -2.11 -18.73
C VAL A 5 -18.96 -1.94 -20.02
N TYR A 6 -19.79 -2.92 -20.34
CA TYR A 6 -20.71 -2.88 -21.47
C TYR A 6 -22.14 -2.65 -20.98
N VAL A 7 -22.83 -1.68 -21.56
CA VAL A 7 -24.21 -1.32 -21.21
C VAL A 7 -25.09 -1.36 -22.46
N ALA A 8 -26.30 -1.91 -22.32
CA ALA A 8 -27.38 -1.79 -23.29
C ALA A 8 -28.67 -1.44 -22.53
N CYS A 9 -29.51 -0.63 -23.17
CA CYS A 9 -30.82 -0.26 -22.63
C CYS A 9 -31.94 -0.95 -23.40
N GLU A 10 -33.04 -1.21 -22.69
CA GLU A 10 -34.35 -1.59 -23.22
C GLU A 10 -35.33 -0.48 -22.83
N ASP A 11 -36.30 -0.17 -23.69
CA ASP A 11 -37.36 0.78 -23.34
C ASP A 11 -38.53 0.12 -22.58
N ASP A 12 -39.54 0.89 -22.17
CA ASP A 12 -40.72 0.38 -21.44
C ASP A 12 -41.97 0.46 -22.32
N ALA A 13 -41.90 -0.08 -23.53
CA ALA A 13 -43.00 -0.05 -24.48
C ALA A 13 -43.97 -1.25 -24.30
N PRO A 14 -45.30 -1.04 -24.33
CA PRO A 14 -46.28 -2.13 -24.34
C PRO A 14 -46.31 -2.87 -25.70
N ALA A 15 -47.16 -3.90 -25.83
CA ALA A 15 -47.23 -4.82 -26.98
C ALA A 15 -46.99 -4.14 -28.36
N PRO A 16 -46.11 -4.69 -29.21
CA PRO A 16 -45.60 -6.06 -29.22
C PRO A 16 -44.48 -6.38 -28.22
N GLY A 17 -44.03 -5.40 -27.44
CA GLY A 17 -43.02 -5.54 -26.40
C GLY A 17 -41.92 -4.50 -26.53
N PRO A 18 -41.09 -4.34 -25.50
CA PRO A 18 -40.01 -3.36 -25.48
C PRO A 18 -38.89 -3.72 -26.48
N ASN A 19 -38.17 -2.70 -26.96
CA ASN A 19 -37.05 -2.85 -27.87
C ASN A 19 -35.70 -2.60 -27.18
N VAL A 20 -34.79 -3.57 -27.31
CA VAL A 20 -33.41 -3.48 -26.84
C VAL A 20 -32.53 -2.75 -27.86
N GLN A 21 -31.59 -1.93 -27.38
CA GLN A 21 -30.57 -1.31 -28.21
C GLN A 21 -29.78 -2.36 -29.01
N ALA A 22 -29.63 -2.11 -30.31
CA ALA A 22 -28.89 -3.01 -31.21
C ALA A 22 -27.36 -2.94 -31.05
N SER A 23 -26.84 -2.02 -30.24
CA SER A 23 -25.41 -1.86 -29.98
C SER A 23 -25.19 -1.48 -28.53
N THR A 24 -24.12 -2.02 -27.94
CA THR A 24 -23.71 -1.70 -26.57
C THR A 24 -22.86 -0.42 -26.54
N ALA A 25 -22.97 0.33 -25.46
CA ALA A 25 -21.99 1.35 -25.11
C ALA A 25 -20.88 0.70 -24.27
N LYS A 26 -19.61 1.01 -24.58
CA LYS A 26 -18.44 0.58 -23.82
C LYS A 26 -17.94 1.73 -22.96
N VAL A 27 -17.63 1.45 -21.69
CA VAL A 27 -16.91 2.35 -20.80
C VAL A 27 -15.64 1.65 -20.31
N ASP A 28 -14.49 2.23 -20.61
CA ASP A 28 -13.19 1.77 -20.12
C ASP A 28 -12.91 2.33 -18.73
N LEU A 29 -12.38 1.52 -17.81
CA LEU A 29 -11.90 1.99 -16.50
C LEU A 29 -10.69 1.21 -15.99
N THR A 30 -9.83 1.90 -15.24
CA THR A 30 -8.62 1.32 -14.65
C THR A 30 -8.66 1.46 -13.13
N THR A 31 -8.46 0.35 -12.41
CA THR A 31 -8.38 0.30 -10.94
C THR A 31 -6.96 0.08 -10.42
N ALA A 32 -5.93 0.24 -11.27
CA ALA A 32 -4.56 0.03 -10.84
C ALA A 32 -4.12 1.14 -9.89
N ASP A 33 -3.68 0.76 -8.70
CA ASP A 33 -2.87 1.62 -7.85
C ASP A 33 -1.45 1.67 -8.44
N ILE A 34 -1.00 2.88 -8.75
CA ILE A 34 0.30 3.15 -9.38
C ILE A 34 1.12 4.16 -8.58
N THR A 35 0.57 4.67 -7.48
CA THR A 35 1.30 5.50 -6.52
C THR A 35 1.99 4.58 -5.51
N ALA A 36 3.05 5.10 -4.90
CA ALA A 36 3.72 4.41 -3.80
C ALA A 36 3.42 5.18 -2.53
N PRO A 37 3.31 4.51 -1.38
CA PRO A 37 2.88 5.16 -0.16
C PRO A 37 3.96 6.13 0.31
N THR A 38 3.53 7.28 0.80
CA THR A 38 4.40 8.30 1.38
C THR A 38 4.06 8.52 2.85
N ASN A 39 5.06 8.83 3.66
CA ASN A 39 4.85 9.13 5.06
C ASN A 39 4.23 10.52 5.21
N ASN A 40 3.20 10.62 6.04
CA ASN A 40 2.61 11.90 6.40
C ASN A 40 3.60 12.74 7.25
N GLY A 41 3.43 14.05 7.21
CA GLY A 41 4.31 14.99 7.91
C GLY A 41 4.37 14.69 9.42
N GLY A 42 5.57 14.45 9.93
CA GLY A 42 5.80 14.09 11.33
C GLY A 42 5.97 12.58 11.58
N PHE A 43 5.78 11.74 10.56
CA PHE A 43 5.96 10.29 10.62
C PHE A 43 7.05 9.80 9.63
N PRO A 44 7.65 8.61 9.85
CA PRO A 44 7.56 7.80 11.07
C PRO A 44 8.14 8.53 12.30
N ALA A 45 7.60 8.23 13.48
CA ALA A 45 8.03 8.83 14.75
C ALA A 45 8.33 7.76 15.80
N VAL A 46 9.17 8.12 16.77
CA VAL A 46 9.43 7.27 17.94
C VAL A 46 8.82 7.92 19.17
N SER A 47 7.96 7.17 19.88
CA SER A 47 7.37 7.57 21.16
C SER A 47 7.60 6.50 22.24
N ASN A 48 7.20 6.79 23.47
CA ASN A 48 7.22 5.85 24.61
C ASN A 48 8.54 5.06 24.77
N HIS A 49 9.67 5.69 24.48
CA HIS A 49 10.95 5.01 24.54
C HIS A 49 11.49 4.98 25.98
N ALA A 50 11.91 3.79 26.41
CA ALA A 50 12.59 3.53 27.68
C ALA A 50 13.81 2.65 27.39
N GLY A 51 14.52 2.19 28.42
CA GLY A 51 15.79 1.47 28.27
C GLY A 51 15.76 0.30 27.26
N THR A 52 14.64 -0.41 27.14
CA THR A 52 14.51 -1.59 26.25
C THR A 52 13.25 -1.61 25.39
N THR A 53 12.45 -0.55 25.41
CA THR A 53 11.17 -0.49 24.70
C THR A 53 11.05 0.83 23.97
N LEU A 54 10.34 0.84 22.85
CA LEU A 54 9.86 2.04 22.19
C LEU A 54 8.59 1.72 21.42
N SER A 55 7.87 2.76 21.03
CA SER A 55 6.80 2.70 20.05
C SER A 55 7.29 3.32 18.75
N LEU A 56 7.06 2.63 17.63
CA LEU A 56 7.25 3.17 16.29
C LEU A 56 5.87 3.54 15.76
N ASP A 57 5.62 4.84 15.65
CA ASP A 57 4.35 5.38 15.19
C ASP A 57 4.43 5.63 13.68
N LEU A 58 3.39 5.23 12.95
CA LEU A 58 3.35 5.23 11.48
C LEU A 58 2.05 5.88 10.99
N GLU A 59 2.15 6.76 10.01
CA GLU A 59 1.02 7.37 9.31
C GLU A 59 1.41 7.58 7.84
N LEU A 60 0.54 7.15 6.93
CA LEU A 60 0.77 7.11 5.49
C LEU A 60 -0.41 7.73 4.75
N ASP A 61 -0.18 8.18 3.52
CA ASP A 61 -1.22 8.76 2.65
C ASP A 61 -2.13 7.70 1.98
N GLU A 62 -1.70 6.44 1.96
CA GLU A 62 -2.47 5.30 1.47
C GLU A 62 -2.19 4.02 2.29
N PRO A 63 -3.12 3.04 2.31
CA PRO A 63 -2.90 1.79 3.02
C PRO A 63 -1.68 1.04 2.50
N ALA A 64 -0.78 0.61 3.39
CA ALA A 64 0.48 -0.01 2.99
C ALA A 64 0.97 -1.07 3.97
N MET A 65 1.97 -1.84 3.52
CA MET A 65 2.82 -2.64 4.40
C MET A 65 4.11 -1.87 4.66
N MET A 66 4.31 -1.43 5.91
CA MET A 66 5.56 -0.82 6.34
C MET A 66 6.58 -1.90 6.69
N TYR A 67 7.86 -1.64 6.44
CA TYR A 67 8.98 -2.50 6.83
C TYR A 67 9.99 -1.66 7.61
N TRP A 68 10.59 -2.25 8.65
CA TRP A 68 11.59 -1.56 9.45
C TRP A 68 12.71 -2.50 9.90
N VAL A 69 13.89 -1.92 10.09
CA VAL A 69 15.06 -2.53 10.71
C VAL A 69 15.62 -1.58 11.77
N MET A 70 16.01 -2.12 12.90
CA MET A 70 16.62 -1.41 14.01
C MET A 70 18.06 -1.89 14.17
N ILE A 71 19.02 -1.03 13.81
CA ILE A 71 20.44 -1.35 13.77
C ILE A 71 21.27 -0.39 14.63
N PRO A 72 22.44 -0.79 15.16
CA PRO A 72 23.24 0.06 16.04
C PRO A 72 23.78 1.30 15.31
N ALA A 73 23.85 2.44 16.01
CA ALA A 73 24.55 3.62 15.52
C ALA A 73 26.02 3.62 15.98
N PRO A 74 26.97 4.10 15.15
CA PRO A 74 26.77 4.52 13.76
C PRO A 74 26.73 3.30 12.81
N SER A 75 25.79 3.32 11.86
CA SER A 75 25.75 2.39 10.73
C SER A 75 25.47 3.16 9.45
N THR A 76 25.88 2.61 8.32
CA THR A 76 25.47 3.14 7.02
C THR A 76 23.97 2.89 6.82
N THR A 77 23.28 3.82 6.16
CA THR A 77 21.84 3.73 5.92
C THR A 77 21.53 2.54 4.99
N PRO A 78 20.67 1.58 5.39
CA PRO A 78 20.18 0.54 4.49
C PRO A 78 19.32 1.11 3.37
N SER A 79 19.36 0.49 2.20
CA SER A 79 18.42 0.79 1.12
C SER A 79 17.00 0.31 1.45
N SER A 80 15.98 0.89 0.81
CA SER A 80 14.58 0.43 0.95
C SER A 80 14.40 -1.04 0.62
N ALA A 81 15.15 -1.57 -0.35
CA ALA A 81 15.16 -2.99 -0.68
C ALA A 81 15.73 -3.86 0.46
N GLN A 82 16.80 -3.41 1.12
CA GLN A 82 17.37 -4.08 2.28
C GLN A 82 16.40 -4.05 3.47
N VAL A 83 15.80 -2.90 3.78
CA VAL A 83 14.82 -2.79 4.86
C VAL A 83 13.63 -3.73 4.62
N LYS A 84 13.09 -3.76 3.39
CA LYS A 84 12.01 -4.68 3.01
C LYS A 84 12.41 -6.15 3.12
N ALA A 85 13.67 -6.47 2.82
CA ALA A 85 14.22 -7.82 2.94
C ALA A 85 14.67 -8.18 4.36
N GLY A 86 14.54 -7.26 5.33
CA GLY A 86 14.96 -7.50 6.70
C GLY A 86 16.48 -7.55 6.86
N GLN A 87 17.20 -6.68 6.16
CA GLN A 87 18.66 -6.66 6.10
C GLN A 87 19.24 -5.33 6.56
N ASP A 88 20.46 -5.38 7.08
CA ASP A 88 21.26 -4.19 7.29
C ASP A 88 21.85 -3.67 5.96
N SER A 89 22.63 -2.60 6.04
CA SER A 89 23.26 -1.97 4.88
C SER A 89 24.33 -2.82 4.19
N THR A 90 24.81 -3.89 4.84
CA THR A 90 25.76 -4.86 4.26
C THR A 90 25.05 -6.01 3.53
N GLY A 91 23.72 -6.10 3.67
CA GLY A 91 22.91 -7.21 3.14
C GLY A 91 22.82 -8.40 4.11
N ALA A 92 23.31 -8.27 5.33
CA ALA A 92 23.16 -9.30 6.36
C ALA A 92 21.75 -9.22 6.97
N SER A 93 21.16 -10.39 7.25
CA SER A 93 19.86 -10.46 7.91
C SER A 93 19.90 -9.86 9.32
N VAL A 94 18.92 -9.02 9.62
CA VAL A 94 18.75 -8.41 10.93
C VAL A 94 18.14 -9.44 11.90
N SER A 95 18.87 -9.72 12.98
CA SER A 95 18.46 -10.68 14.00
C SER A 95 18.98 -10.26 15.38
N SER A 96 18.48 -10.90 16.45
CA SER A 96 18.79 -10.53 17.84
C SER A 96 20.30 -10.34 18.07
N PRO A 97 20.73 -9.24 18.71
CA PRO A 97 19.92 -8.27 19.47
C PRO A 97 19.27 -7.17 18.61
N MET A 98 19.56 -7.11 17.32
CA MET A 98 18.90 -6.19 16.40
C MET A 98 17.49 -6.70 16.08
N GLN A 99 16.60 -5.80 15.67
CA GLN A 99 15.21 -6.14 15.44
C GLN A 99 14.74 -5.66 14.08
N GLN A 100 13.76 -6.37 13.54
CA GLN A 100 13.11 -6.06 12.29
C GLN A 100 11.62 -6.37 12.42
N GLY A 101 10.82 -5.81 11.53
CA GLY A 101 9.41 -6.15 11.46
C GLY A 101 8.73 -5.52 10.26
N SER A 102 7.45 -5.84 10.15
CA SER A 102 6.56 -5.27 9.15
C SER A 102 5.16 -5.17 9.73
N GLU A 103 4.46 -4.08 9.42
CA GLU A 103 3.11 -3.84 9.92
C GLU A 103 2.23 -3.32 8.79
N SER A 104 0.98 -3.81 8.73
CA SER A 104 -0.03 -3.22 7.87
C SER A 104 -0.52 -1.92 8.49
N VAL A 105 -0.42 -0.83 7.74
CA VAL A 105 -0.85 0.50 8.14
C VAL A 105 -2.03 0.89 7.26
N ALA A 106 -3.12 1.32 7.88
CA ALA A 106 -4.23 1.95 7.16
C ALA A 106 -3.92 3.44 6.95
N ALA A 107 -4.52 4.04 5.93
CA ALA A 107 -4.54 5.49 5.75
C ALA A 107 -5.45 6.17 6.77
#